data_AF-A0A536HAM7-F1
#
_entry.id   AF-A0A536HAM7-F1
#
_cell.length_a   1.000
_cell.length_b   1.000
_cell.length_c   1.000
_cell.angle_alpha   90.00
_cell.angle_beta   90.00
_cell.angle_gamma   90.00
#
_symmetry.space_group_name_H-M   'P 1'
#
loop_
_entity.id
_entity.type
_entity.pdbx_description
1 polymer ?
#
loop_
_entity_poly.entity_id
_entity_poly.type
_entity_poly.pdbx_seq_one_letter_code
_entity_poly.pdbx_strand_id
1 'polypeptide(L)'
;MRGKRASLIVNLRSGRTVVKVPEMVAILTAAGWKTDICLKEYSGETLPLARQAAKDGHDLVIGYGGDGTLNAVVNGVLYAGGKSIVGDLPGGTFNEWAGETTIPRNPVQAALALVDSVMCPVDLGFFQIEGLTVPAMHREHSGGEENEEAEQTERTEGRGERGETGATAEIYEKPKKAGKYRQYFLLHAGLGVDAAIMAHINKPLKYEVGKIAFDLAGLKELPWQHPFPVKIGSLNASGKPDLLWEGEVWQIVVNNTRRYAGTIDLSPHAYIDDGMLDVTVIPAGGPLTTLEEAVSFLLLHTVDTKITRYFHGPHLSISVPASIELELDGNVVKLKDFLRKKERRALEYAGDTDKVMVHYRFDAVPAAARIAFPSTYDGSMFEKPDHKKPFEQAAQQRKQREEQLAAQQQEHQSDGQAGQEFSKVVEELQQHGRKITVVGVTIHPQRAETYIIAGTYKAKNDGNIEPAAIRVDGHTLVLNRQGEQVIPLMVENLHEGEQITVEGKRSKRGVIDADRVMML
;
A
#
# COMPACT_ATOMS: atom_id res chain seq x y z
N MET A 1 -7.33 1.08 32.37
CA MET A 1 -7.67 0.92 30.93
C MET A 1 -6.55 0.13 30.26
N ARG A 2 -6.86 -0.91 29.48
CA ARG A 2 -5.84 -1.67 28.74
C ARG A 2 -5.27 -0.71 27.68
N GLY A 3 -3.99 -0.34 27.78
CA GLY A 3 -3.37 0.55 26.79
C GLY A 3 -3.46 -0.06 25.39
N LYS A 4 -3.69 0.78 24.36
CA LYS A 4 -3.78 0.32 22.97
C LYS A 4 -2.45 -0.28 22.54
N ARG A 5 -2.49 -1.38 21.78
CA ARG A 5 -1.31 -2.13 21.35
C ARG A 5 -1.08 -1.94 19.86
N ALA A 6 0.17 -1.65 19.50
CA ALA A 6 0.61 -1.55 18.12
C ALA A 6 1.71 -2.57 17.82
N SER A 7 1.78 -3.07 16.59
CA SER A 7 2.91 -3.86 16.10
C SER A 7 3.52 -3.16 14.90
N LEU A 8 4.80 -2.81 14.99
CA LEU A 8 5.57 -2.20 13.90
C LEU A 8 6.41 -3.26 13.20
N ILE A 9 6.06 -3.60 11.96
CA ILE A 9 6.76 -4.59 11.14
C ILE A 9 7.71 -3.87 10.20
N VAL A 10 9.01 -4.03 10.45
CA VAL A 10 10.08 -3.29 9.78
C VAL A 10 10.69 -4.15 8.69
N ASN A 11 10.60 -3.69 7.44
CA ASN A 11 11.34 -4.28 6.33
C ASN A 11 12.79 -3.75 6.35
N LEU A 12 13.76 -4.62 6.65
CA LEU A 12 15.18 -4.31 6.82
C LEU A 12 15.93 -3.99 5.51
N ARG A 13 15.34 -3.18 4.62
CA ARG A 13 15.97 -2.77 3.35
C ARG A 13 17.25 -1.97 3.65
N SER A 14 18.41 -2.53 3.25
CA SER A 14 19.75 -1.92 3.29
C SER A 14 20.16 -1.25 4.62
N GLY A 15 19.54 -1.62 5.75
CA GLY A 15 19.72 -0.99 7.07
C GLY A 15 19.21 0.45 7.21
N ARG A 16 18.91 1.16 6.12
CA ARG A 16 18.46 2.56 6.11
C ARG A 16 17.13 2.76 6.84
N THR A 17 16.23 1.78 6.74
CA THR A 17 14.93 1.82 7.42
C THR A 17 15.09 1.73 8.94
N VAL A 18 16.03 0.94 9.45
CA VAL A 18 16.18 0.73 10.90
C VAL A 18 16.49 2.02 11.67
N VAL A 19 17.19 2.95 11.03
CA VAL A 19 17.68 4.20 11.67
C VAL A 19 16.56 5.04 12.28
N LYS A 20 15.34 4.99 11.71
CA LYS A 20 14.20 5.84 12.13
C LYS A 20 13.21 5.14 13.06
N VAL A 21 13.42 3.86 13.36
CA VAL A 21 12.52 3.09 14.24
C VAL A 21 12.42 3.71 15.65
N PRO A 22 13.52 4.14 16.30
CA PRO A 22 13.46 4.76 17.63
C PRO A 22 12.58 6.02 17.68
N GLU A 23 12.69 6.93 16.70
CA GLU A 23 11.86 8.13 16.58
C GLU A 23 10.36 7.76 16.52
N MET A 24 9.99 6.83 15.64
CA MET A 24 8.60 6.44 15.44
C MET A 24 8.01 5.75 16.67
N VAL A 25 8.79 4.90 17.35
CA VAL A 25 8.37 4.24 18.59
C VAL A 25 8.19 5.26 19.72
N ALA A 26 9.05 6.28 19.79
CA ALA A 26 8.90 7.37 20.76
C ALA A 26 7.60 8.15 20.51
N ILE A 27 7.28 8.49 19.26
CA ILE A 27 6.02 9.17 18.88
C ILE A 27 4.80 8.31 19.25
N LEU A 28 4.77 7.04 18.85
CA LEU A 28 3.68 6.12 19.18
C LEU A 28 3.52 5.96 20.70
N THR A 29 4.63 5.88 21.44
CA THR A 29 4.60 5.84 22.91
C THR A 29 4.05 7.14 23.51
N ALA A 30 4.43 8.30 22.97
CA ALA A 30 3.91 9.60 23.40
C ALA A 30 2.39 9.71 23.16
N ALA A 31 1.88 9.05 22.13
CA ALA A 31 0.45 8.90 21.84
C ALA A 31 -0.26 7.79 22.66
N GLY A 32 0.46 7.10 23.54
CA GLY A 32 -0.09 6.09 24.45
C GLY A 32 -0.12 4.66 23.92
N TRP A 33 0.55 4.38 22.79
CA TRP A 33 0.66 3.03 22.24
C TRP A 33 1.74 2.22 22.96
N LYS A 34 1.43 0.95 23.23
CA LYS A 34 2.47 -0.06 23.52
C LYS A 34 2.84 -0.74 22.21
N THR A 35 4.00 -0.38 21.68
CA THR A 35 4.47 -0.86 20.37
C THR A 35 5.44 -2.03 20.51
N ASP A 36 5.08 -3.17 19.93
CA ASP A 36 5.98 -4.30 19.71
C ASP A 36 6.68 -4.11 18.34
N ILE A 37 7.98 -4.41 18.24
CA ILE A 37 8.78 -4.22 17.01
C ILE A 37 9.10 -5.59 16.45
N CYS A 38 8.71 -5.84 15.20
CA CYS A 38 8.98 -7.07 14.47
C CYS A 38 9.91 -6.76 13.30
N LEU A 39 11.10 -7.35 13.28
CA LEU A 39 12.03 -7.20 12.16
C LEU A 39 11.83 -8.33 11.17
N LYS A 40 11.65 -7.98 9.90
CA LYS A 40 11.56 -8.96 8.81
C LYS A 40 12.96 -9.39 8.40
N GLU A 41 13.24 -10.68 8.48
CA GLU A 41 14.53 -11.31 8.16
C GLU A 41 14.61 -11.76 6.69
N TYR A 42 13.51 -12.25 6.12
CA TYR A 42 13.48 -12.74 4.73
C TYR A 42 12.23 -12.34 3.94
N SER A 43 12.30 -12.49 2.62
CA SER A 43 11.19 -12.16 1.71
C SER A 43 9.96 -13.01 1.99
N GLY A 44 8.79 -12.38 2.10
CA GLY A 44 7.52 -13.06 2.39
C GLY A 44 7.16 -13.18 3.88
N GLU A 45 8.08 -12.84 4.79
CA GLU A 45 7.83 -12.96 6.24
C GLU A 45 6.90 -11.87 6.82
N THR A 46 6.73 -10.75 6.12
CA THR A 46 5.84 -9.66 6.57
C THR A 46 4.41 -10.15 6.84
N LEU A 47 3.87 -11.01 5.97
CA LEU A 47 2.51 -11.54 6.08
C LEU A 47 2.30 -12.41 7.32
N PRO A 48 3.12 -13.45 7.60
CA PRO A 48 2.98 -14.22 8.83
C PRO A 48 3.19 -13.37 10.09
N LEU A 49 4.11 -12.39 10.08
CA LEU A 49 4.30 -11.46 11.20
C LEU A 49 3.03 -10.62 11.44
N ALA A 50 2.45 -10.03 10.40
CA ALA A 50 1.22 -9.24 10.49
C ALA A 50 0.04 -10.06 10.97
N ARG A 51 -0.09 -11.29 10.45
CA ARG A 51 -1.12 -12.23 10.89
C ARG A 51 -0.97 -12.60 12.36
N GLN A 52 0.26 -12.83 12.82
CA GLN A 52 0.52 -13.16 14.21
C GLN A 52 0.22 -11.96 15.12
N ALA A 53 0.69 -10.77 14.76
CA ALA A 53 0.40 -9.54 15.50
C ALA A 53 -1.12 -9.29 15.64
N ALA A 54 -1.89 -9.45 14.56
CA ALA A 54 -3.33 -9.30 14.59
C ALA A 54 -4.02 -10.37 15.48
N LYS A 55 -3.57 -11.63 15.41
CA LYS A 55 -4.05 -12.71 16.31
C LYS A 55 -3.74 -12.47 17.78
N ASP A 56 -2.59 -11.85 18.07
CA ASP A 56 -2.17 -11.48 19.41
C ASP A 56 -2.95 -10.28 19.99
N GLY A 57 -3.93 -9.77 19.23
CA GLY A 57 -4.84 -8.72 19.66
C GLY A 57 -4.21 -7.33 19.63
N HIS A 58 -3.30 -7.07 18.69
CA HIS A 58 -2.86 -5.70 18.40
C HIS A 58 -3.99 -4.93 17.72
N ASP A 59 -4.29 -3.74 18.25
CA ASP A 59 -5.31 -2.86 17.68
C ASP A 59 -4.82 -2.25 16.35
N LEU A 60 -3.51 -2.00 16.25
CA LEU A 60 -2.86 -1.39 15.08
C LEU A 60 -1.68 -2.27 14.62
N VAL A 61 -1.64 -2.62 13.34
CA VAL A 61 -0.51 -3.33 12.70
C VAL A 61 0.05 -2.44 11.61
N ILE A 62 1.32 -2.09 11.72
CA ILE A 62 1.97 -1.07 10.92
C ILE A 62 3.03 -1.71 10.04
N GLY A 63 2.98 -1.47 8.74
CA GLY A 63 4.05 -1.81 7.80
C GLY A 63 5.01 -0.64 7.66
N TYR A 64 6.30 -0.85 7.92
CA TYR A 64 7.35 0.10 7.54
C TYR A 64 8.15 -0.45 6.36
N GLY A 65 7.88 0.08 5.18
CA GLY A 65 8.46 -0.39 3.92
C GLY A 65 7.76 0.23 2.71
N GLY A 66 7.77 -0.48 1.57
CA GLY A 66 7.02 -0.05 0.37
C GLY A 66 5.65 -0.71 0.26
N ASP A 67 5.00 -0.52 -0.89
CA ASP A 67 3.64 -1.00 -1.17
C ASP A 67 3.49 -2.52 -0.97
N GLY A 68 4.49 -3.33 -1.36
CA GLY A 68 4.49 -4.77 -1.06
C GLY A 68 4.57 -5.13 0.43
N THR A 69 5.17 -4.28 1.27
CA THR A 69 5.11 -4.46 2.74
C THR A 69 3.68 -4.18 3.22
N LEU A 70 3.07 -3.08 2.75
CA LEU A 70 1.70 -2.71 3.10
C LEU A 70 0.70 -3.80 2.68
N ASN A 71 0.76 -4.27 1.43
CA ASN A 71 -0.06 -5.37 0.93
C ASN A 71 0.03 -6.63 1.81
N ALA A 72 1.25 -7.01 2.20
CA ALA A 72 1.47 -8.17 3.05
C ALA A 72 0.87 -7.97 4.47
N VAL A 73 0.92 -6.74 5.01
CA VAL A 73 0.26 -6.41 6.28
C VAL A 73 -1.26 -6.50 6.16
N VAL A 74 -1.85 -5.92 5.10
CA VAL A 74 -3.29 -6.00 4.81
C VAL A 74 -3.74 -7.46 4.75
N ASN A 75 -3.10 -8.28 3.93
CA ASN A 75 -3.40 -9.71 3.80
C ASN A 75 -3.23 -10.46 5.14
N GLY A 76 -2.17 -10.17 5.89
CA GLY A 76 -1.93 -10.78 7.20
C GLY A 76 -3.05 -10.49 8.20
N VAL A 77 -3.49 -9.23 8.27
CA VAL A 77 -4.62 -8.79 9.13
C VAL A 77 -5.93 -9.44 8.69
N LEU A 78 -6.22 -9.50 7.39
CA LEU A 78 -7.40 -10.18 6.85
C LEU A 78 -7.43 -11.66 7.24
N TYR A 79 -6.30 -12.37 7.10
CA TYR A 79 -6.21 -13.79 7.48
C TYR A 79 -6.24 -14.04 8.99
N ALA A 80 -6.21 -12.99 9.81
CA ALA A 80 -6.46 -13.02 11.24
C ALA A 80 -7.90 -12.61 11.61
N GLY A 81 -8.74 -12.28 10.62
CA GLY A 81 -10.15 -11.91 10.80
C GLY A 81 -10.45 -10.42 10.68
N GLY A 82 -9.52 -9.60 10.16
CA GLY A 82 -9.80 -8.23 9.73
C GLY A 82 -10.09 -7.20 10.84
N LYS A 83 -9.81 -7.52 12.10
CA LYS A 83 -10.17 -6.65 13.25
C LYS A 83 -9.19 -5.52 13.50
N SER A 84 -7.90 -5.74 13.26
CA SER A 84 -6.85 -4.74 13.47
C SER A 84 -6.90 -3.65 12.40
N ILE A 85 -6.53 -2.43 12.77
CA ILE A 85 -6.28 -1.36 11.82
C ILE A 85 -4.91 -1.57 11.17
N VAL A 86 -4.82 -1.29 9.88
CA VAL A 86 -3.55 -1.26 9.14
C VAL A 86 -3.03 0.18 9.09
N GLY A 87 -1.74 0.36 9.42
CA GLY A 87 -1.02 1.62 9.23
C GLY A 87 0.12 1.46 8.23
N ASP A 88 0.39 2.53 7.47
CA ASP A 88 1.49 2.61 6.52
C ASP A 88 2.54 3.62 6.98
N LEU A 89 3.81 3.21 6.96
CA LEU A 89 4.96 4.08 7.16
C LEU A 89 5.89 3.93 5.95
N PRO A 90 6.11 5.00 5.17
CA PRO A 90 6.87 4.90 3.92
C PRO A 90 8.35 4.58 4.14
N GLY A 91 8.83 3.54 3.45
CA GLY A 91 10.22 3.08 3.45
C GLY A 91 10.63 2.35 2.17
N GLY A 92 9.78 2.36 1.14
CA GLY A 92 10.02 1.79 -0.19
C GLY A 92 10.43 2.83 -1.23
N THR A 93 10.54 2.40 -2.49
CA THR A 93 10.94 3.25 -3.62
C THR A 93 9.80 4.16 -4.09
N PHE A 94 8.62 3.59 -4.34
CA PHE A 94 7.47 4.29 -4.91
C PHE A 94 6.53 4.81 -3.81
N ASN A 95 6.09 3.94 -2.89
CA ASN A 95 5.15 4.28 -1.82
C ASN A 95 3.89 4.95 -2.40
N GLU A 96 3.29 4.27 -3.37
CA GLU A 96 2.16 4.78 -4.14
C GLU A 96 0.97 5.08 -3.23
N TRP A 97 0.65 4.14 -2.33
CA TRP A 97 -0.40 4.33 -1.33
C TRP A 97 -0.18 5.61 -0.51
N ALA A 98 1.04 5.81 -0.02
CA ALA A 98 1.40 6.98 0.76
C ALA A 98 1.26 8.28 -0.04
N GLY A 99 1.68 8.27 -1.31
CA GLY A 99 1.54 9.41 -2.21
C GLY A 99 0.09 9.75 -2.56
N GLU A 100 -0.77 8.76 -2.72
CA GLU A 100 -2.21 8.95 -2.97
C GLU A 100 -2.98 9.41 -1.73
N THR A 101 -2.57 8.97 -0.54
CA THR A 101 -3.24 9.27 0.73
C THR A 101 -2.60 10.42 1.52
N THR A 102 -1.68 11.16 0.90
CA THR A 102 -0.95 12.30 1.50
C THR A 102 -0.14 11.95 2.76
N ILE A 103 0.24 10.68 2.93
CA ILE A 103 1.15 10.28 4.00
C ILE A 103 2.54 10.86 3.70
N PRO A 104 3.16 11.59 4.65
CA PRO A 104 4.49 12.15 4.45
C PRO A 104 5.53 11.10 4.09
N ARG A 105 6.42 11.42 3.12
CA ARG A 105 7.53 10.51 2.75
C ARG A 105 8.56 10.33 3.86
N ASN A 106 8.71 11.32 4.74
CA ASN A 106 9.56 11.19 5.91
C ASN A 106 8.84 10.29 6.93
N PRO A 107 9.41 9.12 7.30
CA PRO A 107 8.73 8.14 8.16
C PRO A 107 8.43 8.68 9.57
N VAL A 108 9.18 9.66 10.07
CA VAL A 108 8.93 10.31 11.37
C VAL A 108 7.70 11.20 11.29
N GLN A 109 7.56 11.99 10.21
CA GLN A 109 6.35 12.77 9.94
C GLN A 109 5.15 11.86 9.63
N ALA A 110 5.37 10.73 8.95
CA ALA A 110 4.34 9.72 8.74
C ALA A 110 3.84 9.13 10.06
N ALA A 111 4.72 8.89 11.03
CA ALA A 111 4.32 8.43 12.36
C ALA A 111 3.50 9.48 13.13
N LEU A 112 3.82 10.78 12.97
CA LEU A 112 2.99 11.88 13.49
C LEU A 112 1.60 11.89 12.83
N ALA A 113 1.54 11.78 11.50
CA ALA A 113 0.29 11.71 10.75
C ALA A 113 -0.53 10.46 11.09
N LEU A 114 0.11 9.33 11.41
CA LEU A 114 -0.55 8.10 11.84
C LEU A 114 -1.18 8.25 13.25
N VAL A 115 -0.58 9.06 14.12
CA VAL A 115 -1.15 9.36 15.45
C VAL A 115 -2.43 10.17 15.31
N ASP A 116 -2.43 11.18 14.43
CA ASP A 116 -3.60 11.97 14.06
C ASP A 116 -4.24 11.44 12.77
N SER A 117 -4.71 10.19 12.83
CA SER A 117 -5.35 9.51 11.70
C SER A 117 -6.83 9.29 11.92
N VAL A 118 -7.57 9.27 10.81
CA VAL A 118 -8.93 8.73 10.75
C VAL A 118 -8.88 7.30 10.20
N MET A 119 -9.79 6.46 10.66
CA MET A 119 -9.83 5.05 10.30
C MET A 119 -11.02 4.79 9.38
N CYS A 120 -10.75 4.33 8.16
CA CYS A 120 -11.80 4.08 7.17
C CYS A 120 -11.79 2.63 6.69
N PRO A 121 -12.97 2.03 6.44
CA PRO A 121 -13.04 0.79 5.67
C PRO A 121 -12.59 1.08 4.23
N VAL A 122 -11.88 0.14 3.63
CA VAL A 122 -11.46 0.20 2.24
C VAL A 122 -11.80 -1.10 1.53
N ASP A 123 -12.15 -0.96 0.27
CA ASP A 123 -12.35 -2.06 -0.65
C ASP A 123 -10.98 -2.60 -1.08
N LEU A 124 -10.94 -3.89 -1.39
CA LEU A 124 -9.76 -4.54 -1.92
C LEU A 124 -10.11 -5.34 -3.16
N GLY A 125 -9.15 -5.43 -4.06
CA GLY A 125 -9.22 -6.38 -5.14
C GLY A 125 -8.86 -7.79 -4.65
N PHE A 126 -9.57 -8.78 -5.17
CA PHE A 126 -9.25 -10.19 -5.01
C PHE A 126 -9.12 -10.81 -6.39
N PHE A 127 -8.17 -11.72 -6.57
CA PHE A 127 -8.09 -12.51 -7.79
C PHE A 127 -8.13 -14.01 -7.51
N GLN A 128 -8.67 -14.76 -8.46
CA GLN A 128 -8.54 -16.20 -8.52
C GLN A 128 -8.40 -16.69 -9.95
N ILE A 129 -7.75 -17.84 -10.11
CA ILE A 129 -7.78 -18.58 -11.36
C ILE A 129 -9.08 -19.38 -11.37
N GLU A 130 -9.81 -19.39 -12.46
CA GLU A 130 -11.04 -20.18 -12.67
C GLU A 130 -10.77 -21.46 -13.49
N GLY A 131 -9.71 -21.45 -14.30
CA GLY A 131 -9.31 -22.62 -15.09
C GLY A 131 -8.26 -22.32 -16.14
N LEU A 132 -7.90 -23.36 -16.89
CA LEU A 132 -7.03 -23.31 -18.05
C LEU A 132 -7.77 -23.87 -19.27
N THR A 133 -7.67 -23.20 -20.40
CA THR A 133 -8.08 -23.75 -21.70
C THR A 133 -6.84 -24.14 -22.48
N VAL A 134 -6.70 -25.43 -22.76
CA VAL A 134 -5.63 -25.99 -23.57
C VAL A 134 -6.21 -26.34 -24.95
N PRO A 135 -5.55 -25.99 -26.07
CA PRO A 135 -6.02 -26.38 -27.38
C PRO A 135 -6.10 -27.90 -27.50
N ALA A 136 -7.11 -28.40 -28.21
CA ALA A 136 -7.16 -29.82 -28.55
C ALA A 136 -5.92 -30.17 -29.40
N MET A 137 -5.08 -31.09 -28.90
CA MET A 137 -3.99 -31.60 -29.73
C MET A 137 -4.57 -32.44 -30.87
N HIS A 138 -4.24 -32.09 -32.11
CA HIS A 138 -4.29 -33.07 -33.19
C HIS A 138 -3.31 -34.18 -32.82
N ARG A 139 -3.83 -35.37 -32.48
CA ARG A 139 -3.03 -36.58 -32.53
C ARG A 139 -2.67 -36.78 -34.00
N GLU A 140 -1.53 -36.24 -34.43
CA GLU A 140 -0.87 -36.76 -35.62
C GLU A 140 -0.66 -38.25 -35.36
N HIS A 141 -1.35 -39.08 -36.14
CA HIS A 141 -1.08 -40.50 -36.22
C HIS A 141 0.36 -40.66 -36.72
N SER A 142 1.32 -40.72 -35.81
CA SER A 142 2.56 -41.43 -36.09
C SER A 142 2.18 -42.90 -36.15
N GLY A 143 1.97 -43.39 -37.36
CA GLY A 143 1.81 -44.81 -37.65
C GLY A 143 3.02 -45.56 -37.10
N GLY A 144 2.78 -46.30 -36.02
CA GLY A 144 3.68 -47.29 -35.46
C GLY A 144 2.83 -48.49 -35.12
N GLU A 145 3.02 -49.55 -35.90
CA GLU A 145 2.32 -50.82 -35.80
C GLU A 145 2.44 -51.44 -34.40
N GLU A 146 1.29 -52.00 -33.97
CA GLU A 146 1.14 -53.21 -33.16
C GLU A 146 1.86 -53.31 -31.80
N ASN A 147 1.05 -53.30 -30.74
CA ASN A 147 0.87 -54.52 -29.93
C ASN A 147 -0.43 -54.41 -29.12
N GLU A 148 -1.42 -55.16 -29.55
CA GLU A 148 -2.57 -55.58 -28.76
C GLU A 148 -2.12 -56.63 -27.74
N GLU A 149 -2.32 -56.38 -26.45
CA GLU A 149 -2.63 -57.45 -25.50
C GLU A 149 -3.28 -56.87 -24.23
N ALA A 150 -4.53 -57.30 -24.00
CA ALA A 150 -5.30 -57.41 -22.74
C ALA A 150 -5.33 -56.20 -21.77
N GLU A 151 -6.48 -55.65 -21.40
CA GLU A 151 -7.54 -56.32 -20.64
C GLU A 151 -8.92 -55.68 -20.88
N GLN A 152 -9.91 -56.56 -21.08
CA GLN A 152 -11.34 -56.28 -21.02
C GLN A 152 -11.79 -56.21 -19.56
N THR A 153 -12.61 -55.22 -19.20
CA THR A 153 -13.81 -55.48 -18.38
C THR A 153 -14.92 -54.47 -18.66
N GLU A 154 -16.04 -54.99 -19.20
CA GLU A 154 -17.45 -54.56 -19.05
C GLU A 154 -17.86 -53.15 -19.56
N ARG A 155 -18.44 -53.05 -20.77
CA ARG A 155 -19.90 -53.03 -21.06
C ARG A 155 -20.72 -52.07 -20.18
N THR A 156 -21.38 -51.06 -20.78
CA THR A 156 -22.83 -51.08 -21.10
C THR A 156 -23.20 -49.90 -22.02
N GLU A 157 -24.26 -50.11 -22.78
CA GLU A 157 -24.80 -49.45 -23.97
C GLU A 157 -25.18 -47.96 -23.87
N GLY A 158 -25.18 -47.29 -25.03
CA GLY A 158 -25.78 -45.97 -25.24
C GLY A 158 -25.57 -45.48 -26.67
N ARG A 159 -26.38 -45.98 -27.60
CA ARG A 159 -26.41 -45.58 -29.02
C ARG A 159 -26.97 -44.16 -29.13
N GLY A 160 -26.15 -43.20 -29.55
CA GLY A 160 -26.53 -41.81 -29.83
C GLY A 160 -25.71 -41.27 -31.00
N GLU A 161 -26.40 -40.59 -31.92
CA GLU A 161 -25.97 -40.20 -33.25
C GLU A 161 -24.70 -39.33 -33.29
N ARG A 162 -23.85 -39.57 -34.30
CA ARG A 162 -22.68 -38.76 -34.62
C ARG A 162 -23.14 -37.41 -35.20
N GLY A 163 -23.01 -36.36 -34.42
CA GLY A 163 -22.83 -35.00 -34.91
C GLY A 163 -21.35 -34.63 -34.80
N GLU A 164 -20.71 -34.33 -35.93
CA GLU A 164 -19.36 -33.78 -35.99
C GLU A 164 -19.36 -32.34 -35.46
N THR A 165 -18.81 -32.14 -34.26
CA THR A 165 -18.29 -30.84 -33.81
C THR A 165 -16.97 -31.10 -33.12
N GLY A 166 -15.88 -30.51 -33.63
CA GLY A 166 -14.54 -30.62 -33.04
C GLY A 166 -14.54 -30.20 -31.59
N ALA A 167 -14.39 -31.18 -30.68
CA ALA A 167 -14.42 -30.95 -29.25
C ALA A 167 -13.08 -30.37 -28.77
N THR A 168 -13.08 -29.09 -28.43
CA THR A 168 -12.08 -28.50 -27.53
C THR A 168 -12.15 -29.24 -26.19
N ALA A 169 -11.01 -29.71 -25.69
CA ALA A 169 -10.93 -30.28 -24.35
C ALA A 169 -10.95 -29.13 -23.32
N GLU A 170 -12.12 -28.53 -23.11
CA GLU A 170 -12.33 -27.54 -22.06
C GLU A 170 -12.20 -28.22 -20.69
N ILE A 171 -11.17 -27.90 -19.91
CA ILE A 171 -11.11 -28.28 -18.50
C ILE A 171 -11.78 -27.15 -17.69
N TYR A 172 -13.12 -27.12 -17.68
CA TYR A 172 -13.87 -26.35 -16.67
C TYR A 172 -13.91 -27.13 -15.34
N GLU A 173 -12.76 -27.36 -14.73
CA GLU A 173 -12.73 -27.72 -13.33
C GLU A 173 -12.38 -26.48 -12.52
N LYS A 174 -13.33 -25.99 -11.71
CA LYS A 174 -13.04 -24.99 -10.66
C LYS A 174 -11.78 -25.43 -9.92
N PRO A 175 -10.70 -24.64 -9.88
CA PRO A 175 -9.50 -25.01 -9.16
C PRO A 175 -9.82 -25.20 -7.67
N LYS A 176 -8.90 -25.83 -6.92
CA LYS A 176 -9.14 -26.10 -5.49
C LYS A 176 -9.51 -24.77 -4.82
N LYS A 177 -10.40 -24.78 -3.81
CA LYS A 177 -10.50 -23.67 -2.83
C LYS A 177 -9.07 -23.21 -2.56
N ALA A 178 -8.77 -21.96 -2.94
CA ALA A 178 -7.42 -21.42 -3.05
C ALA A 178 -6.49 -21.96 -1.96
N GLY A 179 -5.31 -22.43 -2.36
CA GLY A 179 -4.32 -22.99 -1.45
C GLY A 179 -4.04 -22.04 -0.28
N LYS A 180 -4.49 -22.42 0.92
CA LYS A 180 -4.24 -21.85 2.26
C LYS A 180 -4.39 -20.33 2.49
N TYR A 181 -4.42 -19.44 1.49
CA TYR A 181 -4.51 -17.98 1.61
C TYR A 181 -5.05 -17.37 0.30
N ARG A 182 -6.21 -16.70 0.34
CA ARG A 182 -6.78 -15.92 -0.79
C ARG A 182 -5.97 -14.63 -0.97
N GLN A 183 -5.36 -14.37 -2.12
CA GLN A 183 -4.53 -13.17 -2.27
C GLN A 183 -5.36 -11.95 -2.64
N TYR A 184 -5.18 -10.87 -1.87
CA TYR A 184 -5.81 -9.58 -2.07
C TYR A 184 -4.77 -8.55 -2.53
N PHE A 185 -5.19 -7.58 -3.33
CA PHE A 185 -4.42 -6.42 -3.71
C PHE A 185 -5.13 -5.14 -3.30
N LEU A 186 -4.33 -4.12 -2.97
CA LEU A 186 -4.79 -2.82 -2.48
C LEU A 186 -4.74 -1.77 -3.59
N LEU A 187 -3.73 -1.82 -4.46
CA LEU A 187 -3.48 -0.83 -5.51
C LEU A 187 -3.96 -1.35 -6.86
N HIS A 188 -3.26 -2.33 -7.41
CA HIS A 188 -3.51 -2.83 -8.75
C HIS A 188 -2.97 -4.24 -8.99
N ALA A 189 -3.51 -4.87 -10.02
CA ALA A 189 -3.04 -6.10 -10.62
C ALA A 189 -2.70 -5.87 -12.10
N GLY A 190 -1.45 -6.14 -12.47
CA GLY A 190 -0.92 -5.95 -13.82
C GLY A 190 -0.78 -7.26 -14.60
N LEU A 191 -1.14 -7.23 -15.88
CA LEU A 191 -0.92 -8.29 -16.85
C LEU A 191 -0.27 -7.69 -18.10
N GLY A 192 0.97 -8.10 -18.40
CA GLY A 192 1.72 -7.64 -19.56
C GLY A 192 3.10 -7.09 -19.21
N VAL A 193 3.45 -5.94 -19.79
CA VAL A 193 4.79 -5.34 -19.72
C VAL A 193 5.22 -5.07 -18.27
N ASP A 194 4.32 -4.60 -17.41
CA ASP A 194 4.62 -4.35 -16.00
C ASP A 194 5.05 -5.61 -15.23
N ALA A 195 4.30 -6.69 -15.40
CA ALA A 195 4.57 -7.97 -14.76
C ALA A 195 5.90 -8.55 -15.28
N ALA A 196 6.12 -8.47 -16.59
CA ALA A 196 7.38 -8.91 -17.21
C ALA A 196 8.59 -8.12 -16.69
N ILE A 197 8.47 -6.79 -16.56
CA ILE A 197 9.50 -5.94 -15.95
C ILE A 197 9.74 -6.35 -14.49
N MET A 198 8.67 -6.58 -13.72
CA MET A 198 8.77 -6.98 -12.32
C MET A 198 9.42 -8.36 -12.13
N ALA A 199 9.34 -9.25 -13.12
CA ALA A 199 9.95 -10.58 -13.07
C ALA A 199 11.44 -10.59 -13.41
N HIS A 200 11.87 -9.72 -14.31
CA HIS A 200 13.24 -9.71 -14.85
C HIS A 200 14.17 -8.69 -14.16
N ILE A 201 13.63 -7.72 -13.40
CA ILE A 201 14.47 -6.78 -12.65
C ILE A 201 15.18 -7.47 -11.48
N ASN A 202 16.51 -7.35 -11.47
CA ASN A 202 17.36 -7.74 -10.36
C ASN A 202 16.89 -7.08 -9.06
N LYS A 203 16.70 -7.89 -8.01
CA LYS A 203 16.25 -7.43 -6.69
C LYS A 203 16.99 -6.16 -6.24
N PRO A 204 18.34 -6.11 -6.14
CA PRO A 204 19.04 -4.90 -5.67
C PRO A 204 18.68 -3.63 -6.43
N LEU A 205 18.38 -3.73 -7.74
CA LEU A 205 18.00 -2.59 -8.57
C LEU A 205 16.65 -1.98 -8.14
N LYS A 206 15.69 -2.83 -7.75
CA LYS A 206 14.40 -2.43 -7.14
C LYS A 206 14.58 -1.72 -5.78
N TYR A 207 15.70 -1.99 -5.09
CA TYR A 207 15.94 -1.54 -3.71
C TYR A 207 16.90 -0.35 -3.60
N GLU A 208 17.80 -0.14 -4.57
CA GLU A 208 18.94 0.79 -4.45
C GLU A 208 18.99 1.93 -5.47
N VAL A 209 18.23 1.86 -6.57
CA VAL A 209 18.32 2.86 -7.66
C VAL A 209 17.03 3.69 -7.72
N GLY A 210 17.18 5.00 -7.89
CA GLY A 210 16.05 5.95 -7.91
C GLY A 210 15.06 5.66 -9.05
N LYS A 211 13.84 6.22 -8.94
CA LYS A 211 12.69 6.01 -9.83
C LYS A 211 13.07 5.88 -11.32
N ILE A 212 13.78 6.87 -11.86
CA ILE A 212 14.20 6.94 -13.27
C ILE A 212 15.06 5.74 -13.70
N ALA A 213 15.92 5.24 -12.83
CA ALA A 213 16.79 4.12 -13.18
C ALA A 213 16.05 2.76 -13.16
N PHE A 214 14.99 2.67 -12.34
CA PHE A 214 14.07 1.54 -12.41
C PHE A 214 13.31 1.57 -13.74
N ASP A 215 12.79 2.74 -14.12
CA ASP A 215 12.09 2.94 -15.40
C ASP A 215 13.00 2.61 -16.61
N LEU A 216 14.26 3.08 -16.59
CA LEU A 216 15.27 2.77 -17.60
C LEU A 216 15.65 1.28 -17.66
N ALA A 217 15.57 0.55 -16.55
CA ALA A 217 15.78 -0.90 -16.55
C ALA A 217 14.59 -1.61 -17.20
N GLY A 218 13.36 -1.16 -16.94
CA GLY A 218 12.15 -1.68 -17.57
C GLY A 218 12.15 -1.53 -19.09
N LEU A 219 12.69 -0.42 -19.63
CA LEU A 219 12.84 -0.24 -21.08
C LEU A 219 13.65 -1.34 -21.77
N LYS A 220 14.61 -1.97 -21.07
CA LYS A 220 15.42 -3.04 -21.67
C LYS A 220 14.60 -4.27 -21.97
N GLU A 221 13.48 -4.48 -21.27
CA GLU A 221 12.62 -5.64 -21.45
C GLU A 221 11.65 -5.49 -22.64
N LEU A 222 11.38 -4.25 -23.08
CA LEU A 222 10.43 -3.94 -24.16
C LEU A 222 10.66 -4.69 -25.48
N PRO A 223 11.90 -4.88 -25.98
CA PRO A 223 12.14 -5.56 -27.25
C PRO A 223 11.71 -7.03 -27.27
N TRP A 224 11.51 -7.65 -26.10
CA TRP A 224 11.09 -9.05 -25.97
C TRP A 224 9.60 -9.20 -25.65
N GLN A 225 8.91 -8.09 -25.37
CA GLN A 225 7.47 -8.09 -25.15
C GLN A 225 6.72 -8.01 -26.49
N HIS A 226 5.56 -8.65 -26.55
CA HIS A 226 4.72 -8.70 -27.75
C HIS A 226 3.24 -8.54 -27.35
N PRO A 227 2.40 -8.06 -28.28
CA PRO A 227 0.96 -8.06 -28.08
C PRO A 227 0.45 -9.47 -27.77
N PHE A 228 -0.57 -9.56 -26.92
CA PHE A 228 -1.23 -10.82 -26.63
C PHE A 228 -2.75 -10.71 -26.71
N PRO A 229 -3.45 -11.79 -27.09
CA PRO A 229 -4.90 -11.83 -27.12
C PRO A 229 -5.48 -11.79 -25.71
N VAL A 230 -6.55 -11.03 -25.51
CA VAL A 230 -7.32 -11.02 -24.27
C VAL A 230 -8.83 -11.12 -24.53
N LYS A 231 -9.53 -11.81 -23.63
CA LYS A 231 -10.98 -11.70 -23.46
C LYS A 231 -11.31 -11.10 -22.10
N ILE A 232 -12.09 -10.02 -22.10
CA ILE A 232 -12.55 -9.32 -20.91
C ILE A 232 -14.07 -9.45 -20.82
N GLY A 233 -14.58 -9.84 -19.67
CA GLY A 233 -16.00 -10.01 -19.42
C GLY A 233 -16.41 -9.57 -18.02
N SER A 234 -17.72 -9.40 -17.83
CA SER A 234 -18.35 -9.22 -16.52
C SER A 234 -19.04 -10.52 -16.11
N LEU A 235 -18.95 -10.91 -14.84
CA LEU A 235 -19.63 -12.12 -14.38
C LEU A 235 -21.12 -11.85 -14.12
N ASN A 236 -21.98 -12.57 -14.82
CA ASN A 236 -23.42 -12.51 -14.61
C ASN A 236 -23.86 -13.27 -13.34
N ALA A 237 -25.15 -13.22 -13.01
CA ALA A 237 -25.71 -13.87 -11.81
C ALA A 237 -25.49 -15.39 -11.76
N SER A 238 -25.27 -16.04 -12.90
CA SER A 238 -24.94 -17.48 -12.96
C SER A 238 -23.45 -17.78 -12.74
N GLY A 239 -22.62 -16.74 -12.62
CA GLY A 239 -21.16 -16.83 -12.51
C GLY A 239 -20.48 -17.08 -13.85
N LYS A 240 -21.17 -16.89 -14.98
CA LYS A 240 -20.60 -16.99 -16.33
C LYS A 240 -20.18 -15.61 -16.83
N PRO A 241 -19.08 -15.50 -17.58
CA PRO A 241 -18.64 -14.24 -18.14
C PRO A 241 -19.51 -13.84 -19.34
N ASP A 242 -20.10 -12.65 -19.29
CA ASP A 242 -20.65 -11.95 -20.44
C ASP A 242 -19.49 -11.15 -21.07
N LEU A 243 -19.21 -11.40 -22.35
CA LEU A 243 -18.09 -10.77 -23.05
C LEU A 243 -18.31 -9.26 -23.17
N LEU A 244 -17.37 -8.47 -22.63
CA LEU A 244 -17.35 -7.02 -22.77
C LEU A 244 -16.46 -6.59 -23.94
N TRP A 245 -15.29 -7.22 -24.08
CA TRP A 245 -14.33 -6.89 -25.10
C TRP A 245 -13.34 -8.03 -25.37
N GLU A 246 -12.87 -8.12 -26.62
CA GLU A 246 -11.83 -9.04 -27.07
C GLU A 246 -10.92 -8.33 -28.07
N GLY A 247 -9.62 -8.61 -27.99
CA GLY A 247 -8.62 -8.05 -28.90
C GLY A 247 -7.18 -8.32 -28.46
N GLU A 248 -6.23 -7.75 -29.19
CA GLU A 248 -4.80 -7.78 -28.88
C GLU A 248 -4.41 -6.58 -28.01
N VAL A 249 -3.61 -6.80 -26.96
CA VAL A 249 -3.21 -5.79 -25.98
C VAL A 249 -1.73 -5.89 -25.63
N TRP A 250 -1.18 -4.79 -25.10
CA TRP A 250 0.14 -4.79 -24.46
C TRP A 250 0.08 -4.91 -22.94
N GLN A 251 -0.98 -4.34 -22.38
CA GLN A 251 -1.09 -4.18 -20.94
C GLN A 251 -2.57 -4.16 -20.56
N ILE A 252 -2.86 -4.85 -19.48
CA ILE A 252 -4.11 -4.72 -18.75
C ILE A 252 -3.74 -4.43 -17.30
N VAL A 253 -4.34 -3.40 -16.73
CA VAL A 253 -4.20 -3.09 -15.30
C VAL A 253 -5.57 -3.08 -14.67
N VAL A 254 -5.78 -3.93 -13.68
CA VAL A 254 -6.99 -3.94 -12.84
C VAL A 254 -6.68 -3.10 -11.60
N ASN A 255 -7.36 -2.00 -11.42
CA ASN A 255 -7.08 -0.95 -10.46
C ASN A 255 -8.16 -0.89 -9.37
N ASN A 256 -7.69 -0.73 -8.14
CA ASN A 256 -8.51 -0.34 -6.98
C ASN A 256 -8.19 1.11 -6.56
N THR A 257 -6.98 1.61 -6.86
CA THR A 257 -6.59 3.03 -6.67
C THR A 257 -6.41 3.77 -7.99
N ARG A 258 -6.17 5.09 -7.93
CA ARG A 258 -6.15 5.94 -9.12
C ARG A 258 -4.80 5.97 -9.80
N ARG A 259 -3.74 5.96 -8.99
CA ARG A 259 -2.38 6.14 -9.50
C ARG A 259 -1.69 4.81 -9.74
N TYR A 260 -0.80 4.88 -10.72
CA TYR A 260 0.12 3.82 -11.09
C TYR A 260 1.55 4.39 -11.17
N ALA A 261 2.54 3.61 -10.71
CA ALA A 261 3.94 4.02 -10.59
C ALA A 261 4.13 5.36 -9.85
N GLY A 262 3.21 5.69 -8.93
CA GLY A 262 3.22 6.86 -8.06
C GLY A 262 2.91 8.22 -8.69
N THR A 263 2.83 8.35 -10.03
CA THR A 263 2.54 9.64 -10.68
C THR A 263 1.62 9.56 -11.89
N ILE A 264 1.29 8.37 -12.40
CA ILE A 264 0.40 8.22 -13.55
C ILE A 264 -1.03 8.09 -13.03
N ASP A 265 -1.92 9.02 -13.36
CA ASP A 265 -3.36 8.86 -13.09
C ASP A 265 -3.95 7.91 -14.14
N LEU A 266 -3.80 6.60 -13.91
CA LEU A 266 -4.21 5.54 -14.83
C LEU A 266 -5.72 5.29 -14.78
N SER A 267 -6.33 5.47 -13.61
CA SER A 267 -7.76 5.26 -13.36
C SER A 267 -8.32 6.42 -12.55
N PRO A 268 -8.50 7.62 -13.13
CA PRO A 268 -8.88 8.82 -12.38
C PRO A 268 -10.25 8.72 -11.68
N HIS A 269 -11.08 7.77 -12.10
CA HIS A 269 -12.41 7.50 -11.55
C HIS A 269 -12.45 6.33 -10.56
N ALA A 270 -11.31 5.72 -10.23
CA ALA A 270 -11.26 4.68 -9.22
C ALA A 270 -11.57 5.24 -7.83
N TYR A 271 -12.38 4.49 -7.08
CA TYR A 271 -12.73 4.75 -5.69
C TYR A 271 -12.46 3.52 -4.85
N ILE A 272 -11.95 3.73 -3.63
CA ILE A 272 -11.58 2.63 -2.73
C ILE A 272 -12.73 2.17 -1.82
N ASP A 273 -13.97 2.54 -2.15
CA ASP A 273 -15.14 2.26 -1.33
C ASP A 273 -16.45 2.13 -2.11
N ASP A 274 -16.43 2.05 -3.44
CA ASP A 274 -17.62 1.97 -4.30
C ASP A 274 -18.06 0.52 -4.61
N GLY A 275 -17.24 -0.46 -4.24
CA GLY A 275 -17.44 -1.87 -4.51
C GLY A 275 -17.11 -2.28 -5.95
N MET A 276 -16.30 -1.50 -6.66
CA MET A 276 -15.92 -1.74 -8.05
C MET A 276 -14.40 -1.92 -8.19
N LEU A 277 -14.00 -2.53 -9.31
CA LEU A 277 -12.64 -2.47 -9.82
C LEU A 277 -12.67 -1.79 -11.18
N ASP A 278 -11.66 -0.98 -11.46
CA ASP A 278 -11.45 -0.36 -12.77
C ASP A 278 -10.46 -1.18 -13.59
N VAL A 279 -10.67 -1.30 -14.88
CA VAL A 279 -9.76 -2.01 -15.80
C VAL A 279 -9.33 -1.06 -16.88
N THR A 280 -8.03 -0.81 -16.92
CA THR A 280 -7.40 -0.01 -17.96
C THR A 280 -6.71 -0.95 -18.94
N VAL A 281 -7.11 -0.86 -20.20
CA VAL A 281 -6.56 -1.67 -21.29
C VAL A 281 -5.81 -0.77 -22.24
N ILE A 282 -4.57 -1.15 -22.54
CA ILE A 282 -3.74 -0.53 -23.57
C ILE A 282 -3.73 -1.48 -24.77
N PRO A 283 -4.57 -1.23 -25.80
CA PRO A 283 -4.66 -2.09 -26.98
C PRO A 283 -3.37 -2.07 -27.80
N ALA A 284 -3.14 -3.13 -28.57
CA ALA A 284 -2.06 -3.14 -29.54
C ALA A 284 -2.36 -2.19 -30.72
N GLY A 285 -1.47 -1.22 -30.93
CA GLY A 285 -1.46 -0.35 -32.10
C GLY A 285 -0.52 -0.89 -33.20
N GLY A 286 -0.11 0.00 -34.11
CA GLY A 286 1.00 -0.30 -35.01
C GLY A 286 2.32 -0.41 -34.22
N PRO A 287 3.37 -1.08 -34.74
CA PRO A 287 4.62 -1.31 -33.99
C PRO A 287 5.31 -0.02 -33.49
N LEU A 288 5.23 1.07 -34.25
CA LEU A 288 5.81 2.37 -33.91
C LEU A 288 5.02 3.09 -32.82
N THR A 289 3.69 3.20 -32.96
CA THR A 289 2.82 3.86 -31.97
C THR A 289 2.86 3.13 -30.64
N THR A 290 2.87 1.80 -30.71
CA THR A 290 3.05 0.90 -29.58
C THR A 290 4.35 1.16 -28.79
N LEU A 291 5.48 1.30 -29.49
CA LEU A 291 6.76 1.56 -28.84
C LEU A 291 6.79 2.95 -28.22
N GLU A 292 6.25 3.95 -28.92
CA GLU A 292 6.10 5.32 -28.41
C GLU A 292 5.22 5.36 -27.15
N GLU A 293 4.14 4.60 -27.11
CA GLU A 293 3.24 4.47 -25.97
C GLU A 293 3.91 3.77 -24.80
N ALA A 294 4.61 2.64 -25.03
CA ALA A 294 5.36 1.95 -23.98
C ALA A 294 6.47 2.84 -23.38
N VAL A 295 7.17 3.60 -24.22
CA VAL A 295 8.18 4.58 -23.79
C VAL A 295 7.52 5.74 -23.04
N SER A 296 6.39 6.25 -23.51
CA SER A 296 5.66 7.34 -22.85
C SER A 296 5.11 6.90 -21.50
N PHE A 297 4.58 5.69 -21.40
CA PHE A 297 4.10 5.11 -20.16
C PHE A 297 5.24 4.95 -19.14
N LEU A 298 6.37 4.38 -19.55
CA LEU A 298 7.51 4.11 -18.66
C LEU A 298 8.32 5.36 -18.28
N LEU A 299 8.59 6.27 -19.24
CA LEU A 299 9.45 7.44 -18.99
C LEU A 299 8.67 8.72 -18.72
N LEU A 300 7.61 8.96 -19.50
CA LEU A 300 6.86 10.22 -19.45
C LEU A 300 5.69 10.16 -18.48
N HIS A 301 5.38 8.97 -17.94
CA HIS A 301 4.31 8.77 -16.98
C HIS A 301 2.94 9.23 -17.52
N THR A 302 2.73 9.09 -18.83
CA THR A 302 1.50 9.48 -19.52
C THR A 302 0.91 8.32 -20.28
N VAL A 303 -0.41 8.32 -20.41
CA VAL A 303 -1.18 7.34 -21.17
C VAL A 303 -2.00 8.08 -22.21
N ASP A 304 -2.02 7.59 -23.46
CA ASP A 304 -2.88 8.17 -24.49
C ASP A 304 -4.34 7.73 -24.29
N THR A 305 -5.10 8.61 -23.64
CA THR A 305 -6.52 8.43 -23.37
C THR A 305 -7.40 8.17 -24.62
N LYS A 306 -6.94 8.46 -25.84
CA LYS A 306 -7.72 8.26 -27.07
C LYS A 306 -7.81 6.80 -27.50
N ILE A 307 -6.80 6.00 -27.14
CA ILE A 307 -6.67 4.58 -27.51
C ILE A 307 -6.92 3.65 -26.33
N THR A 308 -6.68 4.14 -25.12
CA THR A 308 -6.92 3.39 -23.89
C THR A 308 -8.40 3.13 -23.69
N ARG A 309 -8.73 1.88 -23.35
CA ARG A 309 -10.09 1.47 -23.03
C ARG A 309 -10.25 1.29 -21.54
N TYR A 310 -11.41 1.70 -21.03
CA TYR A 310 -11.75 1.62 -19.62
C TYR A 310 -12.98 0.74 -19.45
N PHE A 311 -12.90 -0.21 -18.53
CA PHE A 311 -14.03 -1.00 -18.06
C PHE A 311 -14.09 -0.87 -16.54
N HIS A 312 -15.25 -1.14 -15.96
CA HIS A 312 -15.40 -1.15 -14.51
C HIS A 312 -16.46 -2.18 -14.11
N GLY A 313 -16.31 -2.77 -12.94
CA GLY A 313 -17.31 -3.69 -12.40
C GLY A 313 -16.87 -4.41 -11.12
N PRO A 314 -17.82 -5.00 -10.40
CA PRO A 314 -17.54 -5.67 -9.13
C PRO A 314 -16.97 -7.09 -9.32
N HIS A 315 -17.25 -7.71 -10.47
CA HIS A 315 -16.89 -9.08 -10.80
C HIS A 315 -16.46 -9.17 -12.26
N LEU A 316 -15.15 -9.28 -12.48
CA LEU A 316 -14.54 -9.23 -13.80
C LEU A 316 -13.91 -10.59 -14.13
N SER A 317 -13.95 -10.94 -15.41
CA SER A 317 -13.29 -12.12 -15.98
C SER A 317 -12.28 -11.66 -17.02
N ILE A 318 -11.02 -12.07 -16.88
CA ILE A 318 -9.94 -11.73 -17.80
C ILE A 318 -9.24 -13.01 -18.23
N SER A 319 -9.16 -13.26 -19.53
CA SER A 319 -8.48 -14.44 -20.09
C SER A 319 -7.30 -14.03 -20.93
N VAL A 320 -6.11 -14.54 -20.63
CA VAL A 320 -4.84 -14.23 -21.32
C VAL A 320 -4.01 -15.49 -21.50
N PRO A 321 -3.00 -15.52 -22.40
CA PRO A 321 -2.07 -16.64 -22.51
C PRO A 321 -1.31 -16.92 -21.20
N ALA A 322 -0.95 -18.17 -20.96
CA ALA A 322 -0.25 -18.62 -19.75
C ALA A 322 1.21 -18.17 -19.67
N SER A 323 1.75 -17.66 -20.78
CA SER A 323 3.04 -16.97 -20.84
C SER A 323 3.00 -15.57 -20.21
N ILE A 324 1.82 -14.95 -20.13
CA ILE A 324 1.66 -13.61 -19.56
C ILE A 324 1.66 -13.71 -18.03
N GLU A 325 2.63 -13.03 -17.43
CA GLU A 325 2.77 -12.97 -15.98
C GLU A 325 1.74 -12.01 -15.36
N LEU A 326 1.35 -12.32 -14.13
CA LEU A 326 0.50 -11.49 -13.29
C LEU A 326 1.36 -10.86 -12.19
N GLU A 327 1.16 -9.58 -11.93
CA GLU A 327 1.74 -8.89 -10.77
C GLU A 327 0.64 -8.27 -9.89
N LEU A 328 0.91 -8.16 -8.59
CA LEU A 328 0.00 -7.59 -7.59
C LEU A 328 0.77 -6.64 -6.67
N ASP A 329 0.34 -5.39 -6.62
CA ASP A 329 0.94 -4.31 -5.82
C ASP A 329 2.49 -4.32 -5.89
N GLY A 330 3.03 -4.52 -7.10
CA GLY A 330 4.46 -4.55 -7.38
C GLY A 330 5.15 -5.89 -7.04
N ASN A 331 4.43 -7.01 -6.98
CA ASN A 331 5.01 -8.35 -6.77
C ASN A 331 4.49 -9.36 -7.79
N VAL A 332 5.40 -10.06 -8.47
CA VAL A 332 5.04 -11.11 -9.43
C VAL A 332 4.42 -12.32 -8.75
N VAL A 333 3.30 -12.75 -9.31
CA VAL A 333 2.55 -13.95 -8.95
C VAL A 333 2.96 -15.08 -9.87
N LYS A 334 3.48 -16.16 -9.29
CA LYS A 334 3.86 -17.34 -10.08
C LYS A 334 2.63 -18.20 -10.33
N LEU A 335 2.18 -18.27 -11.58
CA LEU A 335 1.02 -19.07 -12.01
C LEU A 335 1.02 -20.48 -11.40
N LYS A 336 2.16 -21.18 -11.49
CA LYS A 336 2.34 -22.56 -10.98
C LYS A 336 2.02 -22.75 -9.49
N ASP A 337 2.11 -21.71 -8.67
CA ASP A 337 1.84 -21.76 -7.23
C ASP A 337 0.33 -21.89 -6.95
N PHE A 338 -0.51 -21.53 -7.94
CA PHE A 338 -1.97 -21.59 -7.87
C PHE A 338 -2.56 -22.79 -8.61
N LEU A 339 -1.75 -23.48 -9.43
CA LEU A 339 -2.19 -24.63 -10.22
C LEU A 339 -2.11 -25.96 -9.46
N ARG A 340 -3.12 -26.81 -9.65
CA ARG A 340 -3.16 -28.22 -9.26
C ARG A 340 -2.08 -29.00 -10.00
N LYS A 341 -1.71 -30.18 -9.46
CA LYS A 341 -0.72 -31.07 -10.10
C LYS A 341 -1.11 -31.45 -11.54
N LYS A 342 -2.40 -31.66 -11.81
CA LYS A 342 -2.93 -31.98 -13.16
C LYS A 342 -2.80 -30.79 -14.10
N GLU A 343 -3.15 -29.59 -13.65
CA GLU A 343 -3.04 -28.33 -14.42
C GLU A 343 -1.57 -27.99 -14.73
N ARG A 344 -0.67 -28.15 -13.75
CA ARG A 344 0.78 -27.99 -13.98
C ARG A 344 1.31 -28.94 -15.05
N ARG A 345 0.91 -30.22 -14.97
CA ARG A 345 1.27 -31.20 -16.02
C ARG A 345 0.69 -30.80 -17.37
N ALA A 346 -0.56 -30.36 -17.43
CA ALA A 346 -1.18 -29.92 -18.68
C ALA A 346 -0.43 -28.74 -19.31
N LEU A 347 0.01 -27.78 -18.48
CA LEU A 347 0.85 -26.66 -18.92
C LEU A 347 2.23 -27.14 -19.42
N GLU A 348 2.87 -28.06 -18.70
CA GLU A 348 4.14 -28.69 -19.12
C GLU A 348 3.99 -29.47 -20.44
N TYR A 349 2.88 -30.21 -20.62
CA TYR A 349 2.61 -31.00 -21.82
C TYR A 349 2.22 -30.17 -23.04
N ALA A 350 1.58 -29.02 -22.85
CA ALA A 350 1.20 -28.13 -23.96
C ALA A 350 2.43 -27.64 -24.73
N GLY A 351 3.60 -27.56 -24.08
CA GLY A 351 4.90 -27.20 -24.67
C GLY A 351 5.03 -25.73 -25.07
N ASP A 352 3.91 -25.09 -25.41
CA ASP A 352 3.77 -23.72 -25.86
C ASP A 352 2.73 -23.00 -24.99
N THR A 353 3.21 -22.17 -24.06
CA THR A 353 2.37 -21.45 -23.09
C THR A 353 1.56 -20.33 -23.71
N ASP A 354 1.91 -19.86 -24.92
CA ASP A 354 1.14 -18.83 -25.63
C ASP A 354 -0.21 -19.36 -26.13
N LYS A 355 -0.32 -20.69 -26.26
CA LYS A 355 -1.55 -21.34 -26.72
C LYS A 355 -2.47 -21.77 -25.58
N VAL A 356 -1.99 -21.75 -24.33
CA VAL A 356 -2.80 -22.11 -23.16
C VAL A 356 -3.39 -20.83 -22.59
N MET A 357 -4.72 -20.71 -22.56
CA MET A 357 -5.38 -19.55 -21.96
C MET A 357 -5.62 -19.79 -20.47
N VAL A 358 -5.24 -18.82 -19.65
CA VAL A 358 -5.56 -18.75 -18.21
C VAL A 358 -6.78 -17.87 -18.04
N HIS A 359 -7.77 -18.36 -17.31
CA HIS A 359 -8.97 -17.60 -16.98
C HIS A 359 -8.87 -17.07 -15.56
N TYR A 360 -8.72 -15.76 -15.42
CA TYR A 360 -8.71 -15.06 -14.14
C TYR A 360 -10.09 -14.48 -13.85
N ARG A 361 -10.50 -14.56 -12.58
CA ARG A 361 -11.59 -13.78 -12.01
C ARG A 361 -11.03 -12.76 -11.05
N PHE A 362 -11.49 -11.53 -11.18
CA PHE A 362 -11.20 -10.43 -10.27
C PHE A 362 -12.51 -9.99 -9.60
N ASP A 363 -12.49 -9.83 -8.29
CA ASP A 363 -13.63 -9.34 -7.52
C ASP A 363 -13.23 -8.13 -6.68
N ALA A 364 -14.07 -7.11 -6.70
CA ALA A 364 -14.07 -6.09 -5.65
C ALA A 364 -14.59 -6.72 -4.37
N VAL A 365 -13.91 -6.46 -3.25
CA VAL A 365 -14.30 -6.94 -1.92
C VAL A 365 -14.59 -5.73 -1.05
N PRO A 366 -15.87 -5.32 -0.96
CA PRO A 366 -16.24 -4.10 -0.26
C PRO A 366 -15.88 -4.14 1.23
N ALA A 367 -15.37 -3.02 1.75
CA ALA A 367 -15.01 -2.80 3.15
C ALA A 367 -14.16 -3.93 3.75
N ALA A 368 -13.26 -4.53 2.96
CA ALA A 368 -12.48 -5.68 3.35
C ALA A 368 -11.49 -5.36 4.49
N ALA A 369 -10.82 -4.21 4.43
CA ALA A 369 -9.80 -3.82 5.40
C ALA A 369 -10.11 -2.48 6.04
N ARG A 370 -9.52 -2.23 7.22
CA ARG A 370 -9.55 -0.93 7.90
C ARG A 370 -8.17 -0.31 7.85
N ILE A 371 -8.02 0.81 7.18
CA ILE A 371 -6.74 1.51 7.02
C ILE A 371 -6.79 2.87 7.72
N ALA A 372 -5.67 3.27 8.32
CA ALA A 372 -5.48 4.59 8.89
C ALA A 372 -5.03 5.58 7.81
N PHE A 373 -5.73 6.72 7.72
CA PHE A 373 -5.44 7.82 6.82
C PHE A 373 -5.07 9.06 7.64
N PRO A 374 -4.08 9.87 7.22
CA PRO A 374 -3.82 11.16 7.85
C PRO A 374 -5.11 11.98 7.96
N SER A 375 -5.31 12.67 9.08
CA SER A 375 -6.46 13.58 9.22
C SER A 375 -6.49 14.66 8.14
N THR A 376 -5.31 15.02 7.61
CA THR A 376 -5.09 16.01 6.54
C THR A 376 -5.51 15.53 5.15
N TYR A 377 -5.76 14.23 4.97
CA TYR A 377 -6.25 13.70 3.70
C TYR A 377 -7.64 14.26 3.39
N ASP A 378 -7.89 14.55 2.11
CA ASP A 378 -9.12 15.20 1.64
C ASP A 378 -10.27 14.22 1.34
N GLY A 379 -10.03 12.91 1.46
CA GLY A 379 -11.01 11.88 1.14
C GLY A 379 -11.27 11.73 -0.36
N SER A 380 -10.38 12.24 -1.22
CA SER A 380 -10.58 12.27 -2.68
C SER A 380 -10.84 10.91 -3.33
N MET A 381 -10.29 9.81 -2.79
CA MET A 381 -10.48 8.43 -3.27
C MET A 381 -11.74 7.75 -2.71
N PHE A 382 -12.51 8.40 -1.84
CA PHE A 382 -13.79 7.89 -1.40
C PHE A 382 -14.90 8.45 -2.31
N GLU A 383 -15.86 7.62 -2.69
CA GLU A 383 -17.09 8.02 -3.36
C GLU A 383 -18.17 8.33 -2.32
N LYS A 384 -18.33 7.44 -1.33
CA LYS A 384 -19.46 7.47 -0.39
C LYS A 384 -19.35 8.66 0.57
N PRO A 385 -20.39 9.51 0.67
CA PRO A 385 -20.38 10.66 1.58
C PRO A 385 -20.11 10.28 3.04
N ASP A 386 -20.63 9.15 3.51
CA ASP A 386 -20.43 8.69 4.89
C ASP A 386 -18.97 8.37 5.22
N HIS A 387 -18.19 7.93 4.23
CA HIS A 387 -16.76 7.68 4.40
C HIS A 387 -15.93 8.97 4.27
N LYS A 388 -16.47 10.04 3.68
CA LYS A 388 -15.84 11.37 3.63
C LYS A 388 -16.00 12.19 4.91
N LYS A 389 -17.13 12.02 5.61
CA LYS A 389 -17.46 12.76 6.84
C LYS A 389 -16.31 12.86 7.86
N PRO A 390 -15.54 11.78 8.17
CA PRO A 390 -14.43 11.88 9.11
C PRO A 390 -13.35 12.89 8.68
N PHE A 391 -13.04 12.96 7.38
CA PHE A 391 -12.06 13.90 6.83
C PHE A 391 -12.58 15.34 6.86
N GLU A 392 -13.86 15.54 6.51
CA GLU A 392 -14.52 16.85 6.58
C GLU A 392 -14.56 17.38 8.02
N GLN A 393 -14.88 16.52 8.98
CA GLN A 393 -14.85 16.87 10.41
C GLN A 393 -13.44 17.22 10.88
N ALA A 394 -12.43 16.44 10.48
CA ALA A 394 -11.05 16.74 10.80
C ALA A 394 -10.60 18.09 10.20
N ALA A 395 -11.00 18.39 8.96
CA ALA A 395 -10.72 19.66 8.30
C ALA A 395 -11.39 20.85 9.01
N GLN A 396 -12.66 20.71 9.42
CA GLN A 396 -13.37 21.73 10.20
C GLN A 396 -12.68 21.99 11.54
N GLN A 397 -12.27 20.94 12.25
CA GLN A 397 -11.55 21.07 13.51
C GLN A 397 -10.18 21.75 13.34
N ARG A 398 -9.43 21.44 12.28
CA ARG A 398 -8.19 22.15 11.95
C ARG A 398 -8.43 23.64 11.70
N LYS A 399 -9.42 23.97 10.88
CA LYS A 399 -9.77 25.37 10.59
C LYS A 399 -10.12 26.15 11.85
N GLN A 400 -10.92 25.56 12.74
CA GLN A 400 -11.25 26.19 14.03
C GLN A 400 -10.00 26.44 14.89
N ARG A 401 -9.04 25.51 14.89
CA ARG A 401 -7.77 25.69 15.59
C ARG A 401 -6.88 26.75 14.96
N GLU A 402 -6.80 26.80 13.63
CA GLU A 402 -6.08 27.86 12.90
C GLU A 402 -6.66 29.25 13.23
N GLU A 403 -7.98 29.37 13.29
CA GLU A 403 -8.66 30.60 13.70
C GLU A 403 -8.35 30.97 15.17
N GLN A 404 -8.33 29.99 16.08
CA GLN A 404 -7.93 30.19 17.48
C GLN A 404 -6.45 30.62 17.61
N LEU A 405 -5.56 29.97 16.87
CA LEU A 405 -4.13 30.31 16.79
C LEU A 405 -3.93 31.75 16.29
N ALA A 406 -4.64 32.14 15.23
CA ALA A 406 -4.56 33.48 14.67
C ALA A 406 -5.06 34.56 15.65
N ALA A 407 -6.16 34.29 16.36
CA ALA A 407 -6.69 35.20 17.38
C ALA A 407 -5.68 35.41 18.53
N GLN A 408 -5.07 34.32 19.02
CA GLN A 408 -4.09 34.36 20.11
C GLN A 408 -2.80 35.10 19.73
N GLN A 409 -2.37 35.00 18.47
CA GLN A 409 -1.22 35.77 17.97
C GLN A 409 -1.49 37.28 17.94
N GLN A 410 -2.71 37.70 17.61
CA GLN A 410 -3.09 39.12 17.59
C GLN A 410 -3.15 39.72 19.01
N GLU A 411 -3.69 38.97 19.98
CA GLU A 411 -3.73 39.39 21.39
C GLU A 411 -2.30 39.58 21.94
N HIS A 412 -1.40 38.62 21.74
CA HIS A 412 -0.02 38.73 22.22
C HIS A 412 0.82 39.82 21.54
N GLN A 413 0.53 40.20 20.28
CA GLN A 413 1.20 41.35 19.65
C GLN A 413 0.79 42.70 20.26
N SER A 414 -0.36 42.76 20.96
CA SER A 414 -0.89 44.01 21.52
C SER A 414 -0.43 44.30 22.96
N ASP A 415 0.03 43.29 23.69
CA ASP A 415 0.28 43.37 25.14
C ASP A 415 1.79 43.41 25.47
N GLY A 416 2.53 44.22 24.71
CA GLY A 416 3.99 44.37 24.80
C GLY A 416 4.48 45.02 26.09
N GLN A 417 4.41 44.29 27.21
CA GLN A 417 5.22 44.54 28.40
C GLN A 417 6.27 43.43 28.54
N ALA A 418 7.53 43.79 28.25
CA ALA A 418 8.66 42.88 28.31
C ALA A 418 8.74 42.16 29.67
N GLY A 419 8.56 40.83 29.63
CA GLY A 419 8.45 39.96 30.79
C GLY A 419 9.76 39.85 31.58
N GLN A 420 9.92 40.65 32.63
CA GLN A 420 10.95 40.42 33.66
C GLN A 420 10.65 39.17 34.50
N GLU A 421 9.40 38.68 34.50
CA GLU A 421 8.90 37.63 35.39
C GLU A 421 9.57 36.26 35.16
N PHE A 422 9.92 35.91 33.92
CA PHE A 422 10.48 34.60 33.57
C PHE A 422 11.97 34.63 33.20
N SER A 423 12.68 35.74 33.39
CA SER A 423 14.10 35.88 33.00
C SER A 423 14.99 34.76 33.57
N LYS A 424 14.81 34.39 34.84
CA LYS A 424 15.57 33.29 35.46
C LYS A 424 15.25 31.93 34.85
N VAL A 425 13.98 31.71 34.51
CA VAL A 425 13.52 30.46 33.88
C VAL A 425 14.11 30.32 32.48
N VAL A 426 14.19 31.41 31.73
CA VAL A 426 14.83 31.45 30.41
C VAL A 426 16.33 31.10 30.53
N GLU A 427 17.04 31.70 31.48
CA GLU A 427 18.46 31.41 31.72
C GLU A 427 18.68 29.92 32.09
N GLU A 428 17.87 29.39 33.02
CA GLU A 428 17.92 27.98 33.42
C GLU A 428 17.68 27.03 32.23
N LEU A 429 16.65 27.31 31.42
CA LEU A 429 16.34 26.53 30.22
C LEU A 429 17.49 26.55 29.22
N GLN A 430 18.05 27.72 28.93
CA GLN A 430 19.17 27.85 27.98
C GLN A 430 20.42 27.09 28.44
N GLN A 431 20.68 27.02 29.75
CA GLN A 431 21.84 26.32 30.31
C GLN A 431 21.62 24.80 30.42
N HIS A 432 20.45 24.36 30.91
CA HIS A 432 20.23 22.98 31.33
C HIS A 432 19.27 22.21 30.43
N GLY A 433 18.39 22.91 29.72
CA GLY A 433 17.40 22.32 28.81
C GLY A 433 18.03 21.56 27.64
N ARG A 434 17.21 20.69 27.04
CA ARG A 434 17.58 19.91 25.85
C ARG A 434 17.21 20.72 24.62
N LYS A 435 18.20 21.07 23.80
CA LYS A 435 17.98 21.71 22.49
C LYS A 435 17.51 20.64 21.50
N ILE A 436 16.26 20.72 21.10
CA ILE A 436 15.60 19.82 20.17
C ILE A 436 15.49 20.50 18.81
N THR A 437 15.95 19.82 17.76
CA THR A 437 15.59 20.14 16.38
C THR A 437 14.26 19.49 16.06
N VAL A 438 13.24 20.29 15.76
CA VAL A 438 11.89 19.84 15.45
C VAL A 438 11.85 19.13 14.10
N VAL A 439 11.12 18.02 14.04
CA VAL A 439 10.80 17.29 12.80
C VAL A 439 9.33 17.50 12.42
N GLY A 440 8.45 17.65 13.42
CA GLY A 440 7.06 17.99 13.23
C GLY A 440 6.26 17.92 14.53
N VAL A 441 5.00 18.33 14.46
CA VAL A 441 4.07 18.36 15.59
C VAL A 441 2.78 17.65 15.21
N THR A 442 2.16 16.96 16.17
CA THR A 442 0.82 16.40 16.04
C THR A 442 0.04 16.54 17.34
N ILE A 443 -1.26 16.27 17.27
CA ILE A 443 -2.17 16.35 18.42
C ILE A 443 -2.31 14.96 19.03
N HIS A 444 -2.40 14.90 20.35
CA HIS A 444 -2.66 13.65 21.05
C HIS A 444 -4.13 13.23 20.87
N PRO A 445 -4.43 12.06 20.30
CA PRO A 445 -5.78 11.72 19.83
C PRO A 445 -6.82 11.49 20.95
N GLN A 446 -6.37 11.32 22.19
CA GLN A 446 -7.22 10.98 23.35
C GLN A 446 -7.13 11.99 24.50
N ARG A 447 -6.31 13.04 24.36
CA ARG A 447 -6.11 14.02 25.43
C ARG A 447 -6.29 15.39 24.82
N ALA A 448 -7.33 16.09 25.26
CA ALA A 448 -7.59 17.46 24.84
C ALA A 448 -6.36 18.33 25.14
N GLU A 449 -6.07 19.27 24.25
CA GLU A 449 -5.02 20.29 24.42
C GLU A 449 -3.63 19.70 24.74
N THR A 450 -3.36 18.49 24.25
CA THR A 450 -2.06 17.83 24.39
C THR A 450 -1.43 17.65 23.01
N TYR A 451 -0.19 18.09 22.87
CA TYR A 451 0.58 18.06 21.63
C TYR A 451 1.78 17.13 21.77
N ILE A 452 2.19 16.54 20.65
CA ILE A 452 3.38 15.71 20.55
C ILE A 452 4.30 16.35 19.53
N ILE A 453 5.46 16.81 19.99
CA ILE A 453 6.53 17.33 19.14
C ILE A 453 7.52 16.19 18.90
N ALA A 454 7.72 15.79 17.65
CA ALA A 454 8.83 14.92 17.29
C ALA A 454 10.06 15.77 16.99
N GLY A 455 11.21 15.31 17.46
CA GLY A 455 12.47 15.97 17.16
C GLY A 455 13.66 15.08 17.46
N THR A 456 14.83 15.67 17.27
CA THR A 456 16.10 15.03 17.61
C THR A 456 16.97 15.99 18.41
N TYR A 457 17.88 15.46 19.20
CA TYR A 457 18.80 16.28 19.97
C TYR A 457 20.17 15.63 20.08
N LYS A 458 21.20 16.45 20.29
CA LYS A 458 22.56 15.95 20.49
C LYS A 458 22.77 15.58 21.96
N ALA A 459 23.01 14.30 22.25
CA ALA A 459 23.27 13.84 23.61
C ALA A 459 24.57 14.47 24.15
N LYS A 460 24.54 14.94 25.40
CA LYS A 460 25.70 15.61 26.03
C LYS A 460 26.88 14.66 26.27
N ASN A 461 26.64 13.35 26.36
CA ASN A 461 27.63 12.38 26.81
C ASN A 461 28.57 11.92 25.69
N ASP A 462 28.01 11.59 24.52
CA ASP A 462 28.74 11.01 23.38
C ASP A 462 28.60 11.86 22.10
N GLY A 463 27.75 12.89 22.11
CA GLY A 463 27.48 13.73 20.96
C GLY A 463 26.61 13.06 19.89
N ASN A 464 26.02 11.89 20.15
CA ASN A 464 25.14 11.21 19.22
C ASN A 464 23.81 11.94 19.09
N ILE A 465 23.21 11.85 17.90
CA ILE A 465 21.85 12.36 17.65
C ILE A 465 20.87 11.33 18.20
N GLU A 466 20.06 11.73 19.18
CA GLU A 466 19.03 10.91 19.78
C GLU A 466 17.62 11.36 19.40
N PRO A 467 16.65 10.43 19.29
CA PRO A 467 15.25 10.74 19.11
C PRO A 467 14.64 11.37 20.37
N ALA A 468 13.70 12.28 20.17
CA ALA A 468 12.84 12.82 21.21
C ALA A 468 11.38 12.91 20.73
N ALA A 469 10.46 12.49 21.58
CA ALA A 469 9.04 12.82 21.45
C ALA A 469 8.64 13.59 22.71
N ILE A 470 8.19 14.83 22.55
CA ILE A 470 7.89 15.73 23.66
C ILE A 470 6.38 15.86 23.78
N ARG A 471 5.84 15.58 24.96
CA ARG A 471 4.43 15.83 25.28
C ARG A 471 4.33 17.21 25.92
N VAL A 472 3.52 18.07 25.32
CA VAL A 472 3.18 19.41 25.81
C VAL A 472 1.69 19.41 26.12
N ASP A 473 1.29 19.81 27.31
CA ASP A 473 -0.12 19.89 27.71
C ASP A 473 -0.43 21.22 28.43
N GLY A 474 -1.66 21.37 28.93
CA GLY A 474 -2.11 22.57 29.64
C GLY A 474 -1.31 22.93 30.90
N HIS A 475 -0.48 22.03 31.42
CA HIS A 475 0.39 22.29 32.57
C HIS A 475 1.82 22.67 32.18
N THR A 476 2.19 22.54 30.91
CA THR A 476 3.52 22.92 30.41
C THR A 476 3.64 24.44 30.32
N LEU A 477 4.68 25.02 30.92
CA LEU A 477 5.03 26.43 30.69
C LEU A 477 5.68 26.56 29.31
N VAL A 478 5.00 27.22 28.36
CA VAL A 478 5.53 27.48 27.02
C VAL A 478 5.96 28.94 26.91
N LEU A 479 7.20 29.17 26.50
CA LEU A 479 7.79 30.49 26.32
C LEU A 479 8.12 30.73 24.83
N ASN A 480 7.88 31.95 24.35
CA ASN A 480 8.32 32.37 23.01
C ASN A 480 9.80 32.79 23.00
N ARG A 481 10.30 33.27 21.85
CA ARG A 481 11.70 33.71 21.68
C ARG A 481 12.09 34.88 22.58
N GLN A 482 11.11 35.70 22.95
CA GLN A 482 11.25 36.86 23.83
C GLN A 482 11.20 36.48 25.31
N GLY A 483 10.93 35.21 25.65
CA GLY A 483 10.79 34.73 27.02
C GLY A 483 9.42 35.00 27.64
N GLU A 484 8.43 35.36 26.83
CA GLU A 484 7.05 35.60 27.27
C GLU A 484 6.27 34.29 27.28
N GLN A 485 5.41 34.11 28.28
CA GLN A 485 4.53 32.95 28.34
C GLN A 485 3.47 33.01 27.25
N VAL A 486 3.31 31.90 26.53
CA VAL A 486 2.29 31.68 25.53
C VAL A 486 1.50 30.41 25.84
N ILE A 487 0.31 30.28 25.27
CA ILE A 487 -0.49 29.07 25.45
C ILE A 487 0.14 27.86 24.75
N PRO A 488 -0.04 26.62 25.27
CA PRO A 488 0.49 25.41 24.66
C PRO A 488 0.14 25.19 23.19
N LEU A 489 -1.05 25.62 22.76
CA LEU A 489 -1.50 25.53 21.36
C LEU A 489 -0.48 26.15 20.38
N MET A 490 0.29 27.15 20.79
CA MET A 490 1.27 27.84 19.94
C MET A 490 2.37 26.91 19.41
N VAL A 491 2.61 25.76 20.04
CA VAL A 491 3.60 24.78 19.55
C VAL A 491 3.18 24.13 18.23
N GLU A 492 1.90 24.20 17.84
CA GLU A 492 1.45 23.73 16.51
C GLU A 492 2.09 24.53 15.36
N ASN A 493 2.54 25.76 15.61
CA ASN A 493 3.24 26.57 14.60
C ASN A 493 4.70 26.13 14.38
N LEU A 494 5.20 25.18 15.16
CA LEU A 494 6.58 24.74 15.00
C LEU A 494 6.77 23.97 13.69
N HIS A 495 7.77 24.38 12.93
CA HIS A 495 8.09 23.79 11.63
C HIS A 495 9.34 22.91 11.69
N GLU A 496 9.50 22.05 10.68
CA GLU A 496 10.69 21.21 10.55
C GLU A 496 11.97 22.07 10.51
N GLY A 497 12.97 21.68 11.30
CA GLY A 497 14.25 22.38 11.41
C GLY A 497 14.30 23.46 12.49
N GLU A 498 13.16 23.93 12.99
CA GLU A 498 13.13 24.87 14.11
C GLU A 498 13.72 24.27 15.38
N GLN A 499 14.22 25.15 16.25
CA GLN A 499 14.83 24.75 17.50
C GLN A 499 13.89 25.07 18.66
N ILE A 500 13.80 24.15 19.60
CA ILE A 500 13.16 24.41 20.90
C ILE A 500 14.10 23.96 22.01
N THR A 501 13.95 24.54 23.20
CA THR A 501 14.62 24.07 24.40
C THR A 501 13.59 23.48 25.36
N VAL A 502 13.81 22.24 25.79
CA VAL A 502 12.84 21.50 26.60
C VAL A 502 13.45 21.04 27.92
N GLU A 503 12.76 21.35 29.00
CA GLU A 503 12.96 20.76 30.32
C GLU A 503 11.78 19.85 30.65
N GLY A 504 12.08 18.70 31.23
CA GLY A 504 11.05 17.69 31.50
C GLY A 504 11.62 16.32 31.84
N LYS A 505 10.73 15.49 32.37
CA LYS A 505 11.05 14.11 32.76
C LYS A 505 11.04 13.19 31.54
N ARG A 506 12.19 12.56 31.27
CA ARG A 506 12.33 11.56 30.20
C ARG A 506 11.96 10.17 30.70
N SER A 507 11.06 9.51 30.00
CA SER A 507 10.73 8.10 30.22
C SER A 507 11.79 7.17 29.62
N LYS A 508 11.78 5.89 30.04
CA LYS A 508 12.67 4.84 29.46
C LYS A 508 12.45 4.61 27.96
N ARG A 509 11.34 5.09 27.39
CA ARG A 509 10.99 4.93 25.97
C ARG A 509 11.23 6.20 25.15
N GLY A 510 11.98 7.15 25.69
CA GLY A 510 12.41 8.35 24.96
C GLY A 510 11.38 9.48 24.90
N VAL A 511 10.20 9.32 25.50
CA VAL A 511 9.20 10.40 25.64
C VAL A 511 9.63 11.36 26.75
N ILE A 512 9.56 12.66 26.50
CA ILE A 512 9.77 13.73 27.47
C ILE A 512 8.40 14.32 27.79
N ASP A 513 7.94 14.16 29.03
CA ASP A 513 6.80 14.94 29.53
C ASP A 513 7.35 16.31 29.94
N ALA A 514 6.97 17.36 29.20
CA ALA A 514 7.57 18.68 29.34
C ALA A 514 6.98 19.46 30.51
N ASP A 515 7.85 19.93 31.39
CA ASP A 515 7.50 20.90 32.42
C ASP A 515 7.59 22.32 31.84
N ARG A 516 8.61 22.55 30.97
CA ARG A 516 8.87 23.85 30.34
C ARG A 516 9.38 23.68 28.91
N VAL A 517 8.89 24.51 28.00
CA VAL A 517 9.32 24.57 26.59
C VAL A 517 9.60 26.02 26.23
N MET A 518 10.73 26.29 25.59
CA MET A 518 11.04 27.59 24.99
C MET A 518 11.23 27.43 23.48
N MET A 519 10.46 28.17 22.70
CA MET A 519 10.59 28.22 21.23
C MET A 519 11.71 29.19 20.86
N LEU A 520 12.66 28.75 20.01
CA LEU A 520 13.89 29.50 19.69
C LEU A 520 13.89 30.12 18.31
#